data_AF-L7JR85-F1
#
_entry.id   AF-L7JR85-F1
#
_cell.length_a   1.000
_cell.length_b   1.000
_cell.length_c   1.000
_cell.angle_alpha   90.00
_cell.angle_beta   90.00
_cell.angle_gamma   90.00
#
_symmetry.space_group_name_H-M   'P 1'
#
loop_
_entity.id
_entity.type
_entity.pdbx_description
1 polymer ?
#
loop_
_entity_poly.entity_id
_entity_poly.type
_entity_poly.pdbx_seq_one_letter_code
_entity_poly.pdbx_strand_id
1 'polypeptide(L)'
;MNAIRMLSRRRPLLTSHGSRRLLDVATRSRQPARFAFVGSSTPETETGSSSSDSSPGTKFTPRETLLTLAIETSCDDTCVALVEKERGPGGAARVLFHQRATADNSMFGGINPLPTLESHTALLAKMVRSAVNALPQDAATGNSSFSTAFTRSKPDSSIPRRLPDFVSVTRGPGMAAALSVGLSTAKGLAVAWKVPLVGVHHMQAHLLTPRLMSAMRKPFYEWEKERAALTREAFVSEKEEKSGSLKKARSSQSDPKAQDPKEYDWPRYPFFTLLVSGGHTMLMRSKNLVQHSTVAEVEGFAAGDALDKCARAILPPKYQGKTSSFGQLLEEFVFPKNLKDYSSVYRAPRNRAEHSSTVSPRRRVLMDRAAERRSPLNIIYTEENGPRYPWALKPMMAESREMKYAFGGLLDQVLRIVKERTAAGAFDLEERRVLGYETMRIMFEHLASRVVLSLTSYRDSSRKKNPGQGPTAARLLMSGGVASNKFLRYVVRSMLEAYHFNPVQVIGPPPHLCVDNAAMIGWAGLEMFEEGFTTDLGVLPKKKWSLDHKVEGGILGSGDSPTSPYDGWIHNSMPTVKDDKMANVVNVIGHRQKDD
;
A
#
# COMPACT_ATOMS: atom_id res chain seq x y z
N MET A 1 16.62 37.00 -48.94
CA MET A 1 17.66 38.04 -48.88
C MET A 1 18.61 37.72 -47.74
N ASN A 2 19.84 37.33 -48.11
CA ASN A 2 21.17 37.45 -47.44
C ASN A 2 21.30 37.19 -45.92
N ALA A 3 22.30 36.49 -45.37
CA ALA A 3 23.45 35.69 -45.85
C ALA A 3 24.07 35.04 -44.58
N ILE A 4 24.32 33.72 -44.54
CA ILE A 4 25.64 33.06 -44.65
C ILE A 4 26.70 33.49 -43.58
N ARG A 5 27.16 32.58 -42.70
CA ARG A 5 28.42 31.80 -42.88
C ARG A 5 28.72 30.78 -41.77
N MET A 6 29.05 29.56 -42.20
CA MET A 6 29.69 28.45 -41.48
C MET A 6 31.19 28.70 -41.19
N LEU A 7 31.76 27.91 -40.26
CA LEU A 7 32.93 27.00 -40.41
C LEU A 7 33.56 26.74 -39.02
N SER A 8 33.52 25.53 -38.46
CA SER A 8 34.43 24.37 -38.66
C SER A 8 35.91 24.63 -38.33
N ARG A 9 36.48 23.94 -37.33
CA ARG A 9 37.49 22.85 -37.48
C ARG A 9 38.33 22.57 -36.21
N ARG A 10 38.48 21.26 -35.96
CA ARG A 10 39.69 20.47 -35.62
C ARG A 10 40.32 20.51 -34.20
N ARG A 11 40.51 19.26 -33.72
CA ARG A 11 41.44 18.81 -32.65
C ARG A 11 42.90 19.17 -32.95
N PRO A 12 43.80 19.08 -31.95
CA PRO A 12 44.67 17.90 -31.90
C PRO A 12 44.89 17.29 -30.50
N LEU A 13 45.31 16.03 -30.51
CA LEU A 13 45.87 15.23 -29.42
C LEU A 13 47.34 15.65 -29.18
N LEU A 14 47.80 15.63 -27.93
CA LEU A 14 49.16 15.20 -27.58
C LEU A 14 49.30 14.88 -26.09
N THR A 15 50.23 13.95 -25.87
CA THR A 15 50.47 13.05 -24.75
C THR A 15 51.54 13.56 -23.78
N SER A 16 51.44 13.23 -22.49
CA SER A 16 52.57 12.89 -21.59
C SER A 16 52.00 12.22 -20.33
N HIS A 17 52.17 10.90 -20.15
CA HIS A 17 53.24 10.26 -19.36
C HIS A 17 53.64 11.01 -18.08
N GLY A 18 53.11 10.53 -16.95
CA GLY A 18 53.46 10.99 -15.60
C GLY A 18 53.03 9.96 -14.56
N SER A 19 53.86 8.93 -14.41
CA SER A 19 53.77 7.88 -13.40
C SER A 19 53.76 8.46 -11.98
N ARG A 20 52.75 8.16 -11.15
CA ARG A 20 52.88 8.23 -9.69
C ARG A 20 52.21 7.06 -9.00
N ARG A 21 53.02 6.44 -8.16
CA ARG A 21 52.81 5.22 -7.38
C ARG A 21 51.74 5.38 -6.32
N LEU A 22 51.07 4.25 -6.09
CA LEU A 22 50.31 3.88 -4.91
C LEU A 22 51.09 4.14 -3.62
N LEU A 23 50.41 4.74 -2.65
CA LEU A 23 50.69 4.57 -1.23
C LEU A 23 49.37 4.15 -0.57
N ASP A 24 49.34 2.86 -0.20
CA ASP A 24 48.35 2.23 0.66
C ASP A 24 48.30 2.94 2.02
N VAL A 25 47.10 3.38 2.43
CA VAL A 25 46.76 3.58 3.83
C VAL A 25 45.52 2.74 4.11
N ALA A 26 45.76 1.53 4.60
CA ALA A 26 44.74 0.60 5.05
C ALA A 26 44.19 1.05 6.42
N THR A 27 43.04 1.73 6.44
CA THR A 27 42.24 1.87 7.66
C THR A 27 41.32 0.66 7.82
N ARG A 28 41.72 -0.27 8.69
CA ARG A 28 40.93 -1.42 9.15
C ARG A 28 39.64 -0.92 9.84
N SER A 29 38.48 -1.11 9.20
CA SER A 29 37.19 -0.98 9.87
C SER A 29 36.90 -2.22 10.73
N ARG A 30 36.82 -2.02 12.05
CA ARG A 30 36.38 -3.04 13.01
C ARG A 30 34.92 -3.44 12.73
N GLN A 31 34.70 -4.72 12.42
CA GLN A 31 33.37 -5.35 12.51
C GLN A 31 33.02 -5.57 13.99
N PRO A 32 31.77 -5.33 14.43
CA PRO A 32 31.33 -5.84 15.72
C PRO A 32 31.05 -7.34 15.62
N ALA A 33 31.70 -8.09 16.51
CA ALA A 33 31.63 -9.54 16.62
C ALA A 33 30.20 -10.02 16.95
N ARG A 34 29.79 -11.07 16.26
CA ARG A 34 28.61 -11.89 16.58
C ARG A 34 28.90 -12.70 17.84
N PHE A 35 28.18 -12.44 18.93
CA PHE A 35 28.08 -13.42 20.02
C PHE A 35 26.99 -14.44 19.66
N ALA A 36 27.44 -15.62 19.25
CA ALA A 36 26.63 -16.83 19.21
C ALA A 36 26.78 -17.52 20.57
N PHE A 37 25.70 -17.63 21.34
CA PHE A 37 25.68 -18.49 22.51
C PHE A 37 25.36 -19.91 22.05
N VAL A 38 26.38 -20.77 22.08
CA VAL A 38 26.25 -22.23 21.98
C VAL A 38 26.00 -22.74 23.38
N GLY A 39 24.80 -23.26 23.64
CA GLY A 39 24.51 -23.99 24.87
C GLY A 39 24.91 -25.46 24.71
N SER A 40 25.97 -25.87 25.40
CA SER A 40 26.28 -27.27 25.68
C SER A 40 25.88 -27.60 27.12
N SER A 41 25.22 -28.75 27.26
CA SER A 41 24.76 -29.44 28.47
C SER A 41 25.82 -29.66 29.55
N THR A 42 25.45 -29.53 30.84
CA THR A 42 25.19 -30.65 31.78
C THR A 42 24.63 -30.13 33.12
N PRO A 43 23.93 -30.97 33.90
CA PRO A 43 23.14 -30.57 35.06
C PRO A 43 23.95 -30.70 36.36
N GLU A 44 23.70 -29.83 37.33
CA GLU A 44 23.95 -30.17 38.73
C GLU A 44 23.10 -29.28 39.65
N THR A 45 22.37 -29.98 40.51
CA THR A 45 21.57 -29.53 41.63
C THR A 45 22.47 -28.97 42.72
N GLU A 46 22.14 -27.80 43.28
CA GLU A 46 22.30 -27.60 44.71
C GLU A 46 21.47 -26.43 45.26
N THR A 47 20.93 -26.71 46.43
CA THR A 47 19.96 -25.97 47.23
C THR A 47 20.62 -24.83 48.00
N GLY A 48 20.02 -23.64 47.98
CA GLY A 48 20.47 -22.53 48.82
C GLY A 48 19.36 -21.49 49.03
N SER A 49 18.62 -21.64 50.12
CA SER A 49 17.66 -20.68 50.64
C SER A 49 18.37 -19.49 51.30
N SER A 50 18.04 -18.24 50.96
CA SER A 50 18.00 -17.15 51.95
C SER A 50 17.25 -15.90 51.47
N SER A 51 16.44 -15.41 52.40
CA SER A 51 15.91 -14.04 52.59
C SER A 51 15.08 -13.39 51.48
N SER A 52 13.79 -13.38 51.78
CA SER A 52 12.74 -12.47 51.34
C SER A 52 13.14 -10.99 51.41
N ASP A 53 13.12 -10.32 50.25
CA ASP A 53 12.82 -8.90 50.14
C ASP A 53 11.65 -8.75 49.15
N SER A 54 10.43 -8.95 49.67
CA SER A 54 9.19 -8.86 48.90
C SER A 54 8.63 -7.44 48.99
N SER A 55 9.28 -6.52 48.30
CA SER A 55 8.61 -5.31 47.81
C SER A 55 7.59 -5.76 46.76
N PRO A 56 6.28 -5.42 46.84
CA PRO A 56 5.33 -5.75 45.79
C PRO A 56 5.60 -4.82 44.59
N GLY A 57 6.65 -5.12 43.83
CA GLY A 57 6.81 -4.58 42.49
C GLY A 57 5.62 -5.06 41.68
N THR A 58 4.65 -4.19 41.44
CA THR A 58 3.56 -4.41 40.48
C THR A 58 4.20 -4.82 39.16
N LYS A 59 4.25 -6.12 38.88
CA LYS A 59 4.66 -6.66 37.60
C LYS A 59 3.61 -6.21 36.59
N PHE A 60 3.92 -5.15 35.85
CA PHE A 60 3.11 -4.68 34.73
C PHE A 60 2.95 -5.82 33.72
N THR A 61 1.73 -6.30 33.54
CA THR A 61 1.40 -7.13 32.38
C THR A 61 1.00 -6.19 31.25
N PRO A 62 1.75 -6.14 30.14
CA PRO A 62 1.33 -5.38 28.96
C PRO A 62 -0.02 -5.90 28.50
N ARG A 63 -0.97 -5.01 28.18
CA ARG A 63 -2.24 -5.39 27.56
C ARG A 63 -1.96 -6.23 26.32
N GLU A 64 -2.75 -7.28 26.11
CA GLU A 64 -2.57 -8.22 24.97
C GLU A 64 -2.77 -7.54 23.61
N THR A 65 -3.52 -6.44 23.55
CA THR A 65 -3.78 -5.67 22.32
C THR A 65 -3.26 -4.23 22.40
N LEU A 66 -2.90 -3.69 21.24
CA LEU A 66 -2.59 -2.28 20.98
C LEU A 66 -3.73 -1.63 20.20
N LEU A 67 -4.09 -0.40 20.57
CA LEU A 67 -5.12 0.40 19.92
C LEU A 67 -4.54 1.74 19.46
N THR A 68 -4.82 2.13 18.21
CA THR A 68 -4.46 3.46 17.71
C THR A 68 -5.65 4.18 17.09
N LEU A 69 -5.71 5.50 17.28
CA LEU A 69 -6.51 6.39 16.45
C LEU A 69 -5.62 6.88 15.31
N ALA A 70 -6.08 6.65 14.08
CA ALA A 70 -5.35 6.98 12.86
C ALA A 70 -6.03 8.08 12.05
N ILE A 71 -5.24 8.99 11.49
CA ILE A 71 -5.68 10.12 10.66
C ILE A 71 -4.95 10.11 9.31
N GLU A 72 -5.70 10.23 8.21
CA GLU A 72 -5.17 10.38 6.85
C GLU A 72 -5.78 11.65 6.21
N THR A 73 -4.91 12.58 5.79
CA THR A 73 -5.25 13.89 5.20
C THR A 73 -4.20 14.36 4.17
N SER A 74 -3.58 13.44 3.43
CA SER A 74 -2.51 13.76 2.46
C SER A 74 -3.02 14.30 1.12
N CYS A 75 -4.17 13.81 0.66
CA CYS A 75 -4.83 14.14 -0.61
C CYS A 75 -6.23 14.73 -0.36
N ASP A 76 -7.27 14.32 -1.10
CA ASP A 76 -8.64 14.84 -1.04
C ASP A 76 -9.57 14.08 -0.07
N ASP A 77 -9.12 12.96 0.47
CA ASP A 77 -9.86 12.15 1.42
C ASP A 77 -9.52 12.52 2.87
N THR A 78 -10.53 12.95 3.63
CA THR A 78 -10.43 13.06 5.10
C THR A 78 -10.80 11.70 5.68
N CYS A 79 -9.87 11.03 6.37
CA CYS A 79 -10.17 9.74 7.01
C CYS A 79 -9.76 9.69 8.47
N VAL A 80 -10.57 8.99 9.27
CA VAL A 80 -10.27 8.64 10.67
C VAL A 80 -10.60 7.18 10.90
N ALA A 81 -9.72 6.46 11.59
CA ALA A 81 -9.92 5.06 11.96
C ALA A 81 -9.51 4.76 13.39
N LEU A 82 -10.12 3.74 13.98
CA LEU A 82 -9.62 3.05 15.16
C LEU A 82 -9.16 1.66 14.74
N VAL A 83 -7.88 1.36 14.92
CA VAL A 83 -7.29 0.06 14.58
C VAL A 83 -6.71 -0.59 15.82
N GLU A 84 -7.15 -1.81 16.10
CA GLU A 84 -6.65 -2.64 17.18
C GLU A 84 -5.85 -3.82 16.62
N LYS A 85 -4.78 -4.22 17.31
CA LYS A 85 -3.94 -5.35 16.93
C LYS A 85 -3.48 -6.12 18.18
N GLU A 86 -3.51 -7.44 18.12
CA GLU A 86 -2.85 -8.31 19.11
C GLU A 86 -1.32 -8.13 19.05
N ARG A 87 -0.68 -8.02 20.21
CA ARG A 87 0.76 -7.82 20.28
C ARG A 87 1.52 -8.97 19.65
N GLY A 88 2.61 -8.62 18.98
CA GLY A 88 3.60 -9.56 18.47
C GLY A 88 3.45 -9.91 16.99
N PRO A 89 4.40 -10.71 16.45
CA PRO A 89 4.49 -10.97 15.02
C PRO A 89 3.27 -11.72 14.49
N GLY A 90 2.55 -11.11 13.55
CA GLY A 90 1.37 -11.73 12.91
C GLY A 90 0.13 -11.80 13.80
N GLY A 91 0.07 -10.97 14.85
CA GLY A 91 -1.13 -10.78 15.68
C GLY A 91 -2.33 -10.32 14.84
N ALA A 92 -3.52 -10.75 15.23
CA ALA A 92 -4.76 -10.43 14.52
C ALA A 92 -5.09 -8.94 14.64
N ALA A 93 -5.75 -8.38 13.63
CA ALA A 93 -6.11 -6.96 13.57
C ALA A 93 -7.61 -6.75 13.39
N ARG A 94 -8.15 -5.70 14.02
CA ARG A 94 -9.56 -5.29 13.96
C ARG A 94 -9.64 -3.81 13.66
N VAL A 95 -10.47 -3.43 12.70
CA VAL A 95 -10.84 -2.03 12.45
C VAL A 95 -12.14 -1.75 13.19
N LEU A 96 -12.04 -1.13 14.36
CA LEU A 96 -13.18 -0.87 15.25
C LEU A 96 -14.06 0.28 14.73
N PHE A 97 -13.43 1.25 14.06
CA PHE A 97 -14.10 2.39 13.47
C PHE A 97 -13.36 2.79 12.19
N HIS A 98 -14.10 3.19 11.16
CA HIS A 98 -13.53 3.79 9.96
C HIS A 98 -14.54 4.73 9.33
N GLN A 99 -14.15 5.99 9.13
CA GLN A 99 -14.93 6.98 8.40
C GLN A 99 -14.02 7.67 7.38
N ARG A 100 -14.58 7.91 6.19
CA ARG A 100 -13.93 8.59 5.07
C ARG A 100 -14.91 9.59 4.45
N ALA A 101 -14.40 10.76 4.07
CA ALA A 101 -15.13 11.77 3.32
C ALA A 101 -14.21 12.39 2.26
N THR A 102 -14.62 12.29 0.99
CA THR A 102 -13.88 12.84 -0.15
C THR A 102 -14.31 14.28 -0.39
N ALA A 103 -13.35 15.20 -0.55
CA ALA A 103 -13.61 16.58 -0.89
C ALA A 103 -14.23 16.71 -2.30
N ASP A 104 -15.25 17.56 -2.44
CA ASP A 104 -15.84 17.83 -3.75
C ASP A 104 -14.91 18.71 -4.59
N ASN A 105 -14.28 18.08 -5.58
CA ASN A 105 -13.39 18.72 -6.54
C ASN A 105 -13.97 18.72 -7.96
N SER A 106 -15.28 18.47 -8.10
CA SER A 106 -15.95 18.29 -9.39
C SER A 106 -15.75 19.46 -10.36
N MET A 107 -15.76 20.70 -9.86
CA MET A 107 -15.57 21.92 -10.65
C MET A 107 -14.15 22.11 -11.20
N PHE A 108 -13.14 21.42 -10.65
CA PHE A 108 -11.73 21.63 -11.00
C PHE A 108 -11.17 20.53 -11.91
N GLY A 109 -11.93 19.47 -12.18
CA GLY A 109 -11.49 18.36 -13.04
C GLY A 109 -10.30 17.56 -12.48
N GLY A 110 -10.00 17.71 -11.19
CA GLY A 110 -8.88 17.10 -10.48
C GLY A 110 -8.76 17.66 -9.05
N ILE A 111 -7.90 17.06 -8.23
CA ILE A 111 -7.72 17.47 -6.83
C ILE A 111 -7.24 18.93 -6.77
N ASN A 112 -8.08 19.81 -6.21
CA ASN A 112 -7.74 21.21 -5.98
C ASN A 112 -7.31 21.43 -4.53
N PRO A 113 -6.25 22.21 -4.28
CA PRO A 113 -5.76 22.42 -2.93
C PRO A 113 -6.74 23.08 -1.95
N LEU A 114 -7.55 24.04 -2.41
CA LEU A 114 -8.40 24.84 -1.54
C LEU A 114 -9.64 24.07 -1.03
N PRO A 115 -10.49 23.48 -1.90
CA PRO A 115 -11.63 22.67 -1.43
C PRO A 115 -11.21 21.49 -0.56
N THR A 116 -10.07 20.89 -0.88
CA THR A 116 -9.45 19.82 -0.10
C THR A 116 -9.12 20.29 1.32
N LEU A 117 -8.45 21.45 1.46
CA LEU A 117 -8.11 22.02 2.76
C LEU A 117 -9.36 22.40 3.57
N GLU A 118 -10.35 23.02 2.93
CA GLU A 118 -11.62 23.40 3.56
C GLU A 118 -12.36 22.16 4.07
N SER A 119 -12.42 21.10 3.26
CA SER A 119 -13.03 19.82 3.61
C SER A 119 -12.35 19.19 4.85
N HIS A 120 -11.02 19.06 4.85
CA HIS A 120 -10.30 18.54 6.01
C HIS A 120 -10.57 19.35 7.27
N THR A 121 -10.50 20.67 7.17
CA THR A 121 -10.69 21.59 8.30
C THR A 121 -12.11 21.48 8.88
N ALA A 122 -13.12 21.39 8.01
CA ALA A 122 -14.53 21.34 8.42
C ALA A 122 -14.97 19.97 8.96
N LEU A 123 -14.36 18.87 8.49
CA LEU A 123 -14.82 17.51 8.75
C LEU A 123 -14.00 16.77 9.80
N LEU A 124 -12.68 16.97 9.86
CA LEU A 124 -11.78 16.12 10.65
C LEU A 124 -12.20 16.06 12.14
N ALA A 125 -12.47 17.20 12.76
CA ALA A 125 -12.87 17.24 14.18
C ALA A 125 -14.20 16.51 14.45
N LYS A 126 -15.15 16.54 13.49
CA LYS A 126 -16.42 15.80 13.59
C LYS A 126 -16.18 14.30 13.49
N MET A 127 -15.30 13.87 12.58
CA MET A 127 -14.93 12.47 12.40
C MET A 127 -14.14 11.92 13.59
N VAL A 128 -13.22 12.70 14.16
CA VAL A 128 -12.52 12.37 15.41
C VAL A 128 -13.51 12.20 16.55
N ARG A 129 -14.51 13.09 16.69
CA ARG A 129 -15.56 12.95 17.70
C ARG A 129 -16.33 11.63 17.53
N SER A 130 -16.70 11.27 16.30
CA SER A 130 -17.34 9.98 16.01
C SER A 130 -16.46 8.80 16.40
N ALA A 131 -15.17 8.85 16.08
CA ALA A 131 -14.20 7.82 16.46
C ALA A 131 -14.08 7.70 17.99
N VAL A 132 -13.97 8.81 18.72
CA VAL A 132 -13.91 8.82 20.19
C VAL A 132 -15.16 8.19 20.81
N ASN A 133 -16.34 8.43 20.25
CA ASN A 133 -17.58 7.77 20.69
C ASN A 133 -17.61 6.26 20.41
N ALA A 134 -16.81 5.79 19.45
CA ALA A 134 -16.66 4.39 19.08
C ALA A 134 -15.52 3.66 19.83
N LEU A 135 -14.80 4.34 20.73
CA LEU A 135 -13.75 3.70 21.54
C LEU A 135 -14.33 2.55 22.37
N PRO A 136 -13.62 1.41 22.49
CA PRO A 136 -14.08 0.28 23.26
C PRO A 136 -14.26 0.66 24.73
N GLN A 137 -15.23 0.03 25.39
CA GLN A 137 -15.40 0.16 26.84
C GLN A 137 -14.19 -0.45 27.55
N ASP A 138 -13.71 0.21 28.59
CA ASP A 138 -12.68 -0.32 29.47
C ASP A 138 -13.35 -1.34 30.38
N ALA A 139 -13.34 -2.61 29.98
CA ALA A 139 -13.70 -3.69 30.88
C ALA A 139 -12.77 -3.57 32.09
N ALA A 140 -13.34 -3.30 33.27
CA ALA A 140 -12.61 -3.10 34.51
C ALA A 140 -11.77 -4.34 34.85
N THR A 141 -10.59 -4.44 34.25
CA THR A 141 -9.53 -5.32 34.68
C THR A 141 -8.79 -4.55 35.75
N GLY A 142 -9.13 -4.85 37.00
CA GLY A 142 -8.39 -4.37 38.15
C GLY A 142 -6.90 -4.58 37.89
N ASN A 143 -6.13 -3.51 38.01
CA ASN A 143 -4.66 -3.45 37.94
C ASN A 143 -4.02 -3.15 36.56
N SER A 144 -4.61 -2.28 35.72
CA SER A 144 -3.82 -1.60 34.67
C SER A 144 -3.70 -0.10 34.93
N SER A 145 -2.57 0.33 35.52
CA SER A 145 -2.24 1.75 35.80
C SER A 145 -1.96 2.60 34.56
N PHE A 146 -2.42 2.18 33.37
CA PHE A 146 -2.39 2.95 32.13
C PHE A 146 -3.78 3.19 31.53
N SER A 147 -4.86 2.83 32.24
CA SER A 147 -6.21 3.21 31.82
C SER A 147 -6.49 4.67 32.18
N THR A 148 -6.14 5.58 31.27
CA THR A 148 -6.72 6.92 31.24
C THR A 148 -8.14 6.80 30.68
N ALA A 149 -9.05 6.32 31.52
CA ALA A 149 -10.48 6.29 31.28
C ALA A 149 -11.03 7.68 30.86
N PHE A 150 -11.62 7.81 29.67
CA PHE A 150 -12.38 9.02 29.29
C PHE A 150 -13.83 8.89 29.79
N THR A 151 -14.21 9.66 30.81
CA THR A 151 -15.60 9.74 31.28
C THR A 151 -16.34 10.83 30.51
N ARG A 152 -17.38 10.44 29.78
CA ARG A 152 -18.32 11.40 29.17
C ARG A 152 -19.29 11.88 30.24
N SER A 153 -19.46 13.18 30.36
CA SER A 153 -20.42 13.86 31.24
C SER A 153 -21.90 13.68 30.82
N LYS A 154 -22.29 12.50 30.31
CA LYS A 154 -23.71 12.12 30.24
C LYS A 154 -23.99 11.08 31.33
N PRO A 155 -25.06 11.23 32.14
CA PRO A 155 -25.29 10.39 33.32
C PRO A 155 -25.59 8.91 33.03
N ASP A 156 -25.71 8.50 31.76
CA ASP A 156 -26.37 7.25 31.38
C ASP A 156 -25.40 6.17 30.82
N SER A 157 -24.09 6.40 30.87
CA SER A 157 -23.11 5.35 30.58
C SER A 157 -21.91 5.49 31.51
N SER A 158 -22.00 4.89 32.70
CA SER A 158 -21.01 4.90 33.78
C SER A 158 -19.73 4.11 33.50
N ILE A 159 -19.56 3.57 32.28
CA ILE A 159 -18.40 2.75 31.92
C ILE A 159 -17.37 3.63 31.20
N PRO A 160 -16.14 3.76 31.75
CA PRO A 160 -15.07 4.49 31.08
C PRO A 160 -14.68 3.83 29.76
N ARG A 161 -14.27 4.64 28.77
CA ARG A 161 -13.75 4.12 27.49
C ARG A 161 -12.23 4.02 27.53
N ARG A 162 -11.69 2.96 26.92
CA ARG A 162 -10.26 2.77 26.71
C ARG A 162 -9.76 3.78 25.69
N LEU A 163 -8.84 4.65 26.10
CA LEU A 163 -8.12 5.52 25.17
C LEU A 163 -7.15 4.71 24.27
N PRO A 164 -6.83 5.23 23.08
CA PRO A 164 -5.76 4.67 22.24
C PRO A 164 -4.42 4.67 22.97
N ASP A 165 -3.58 3.67 22.71
CA ASP A 165 -2.23 3.58 23.25
C ASP A 165 -1.28 4.61 22.61
N PHE A 166 -1.60 5.07 21.39
CA PHE A 166 -0.89 6.13 20.65
C PHE A 166 -1.75 6.65 19.49
N VAL A 167 -1.38 7.80 18.92
CA VAL A 167 -2.06 8.39 17.74
C VAL A 167 -1.18 8.22 16.49
N SER A 168 -1.75 7.65 15.43
CA SER A 168 -1.10 7.52 14.12
C SER A 168 -1.58 8.63 13.18
N VAL A 169 -0.68 9.23 12.41
CA VAL A 169 -1.06 10.28 11.44
C VAL A 169 -0.15 10.28 10.23
N THR A 170 -0.71 10.54 9.05
CA THR A 170 0.09 10.73 7.84
C THR A 170 0.93 11.99 7.95
N ARG A 171 2.27 11.85 7.98
CA ARG A 171 3.22 12.98 7.96
C ARG A 171 3.57 13.41 6.54
N GLY A 172 3.50 12.48 5.58
CA GLY A 172 3.72 12.74 4.16
C GLY A 172 4.02 11.47 3.36
N PRO A 173 4.32 11.58 2.05
CA PRO A 173 4.19 12.77 1.21
C PRO A 173 2.73 13.22 1.05
N GLY A 174 2.50 14.43 0.54
CA GLY A 174 1.15 14.97 0.32
C GLY A 174 1.11 16.50 0.23
N MET A 175 -0.10 17.05 0.15
CA MET A 175 -0.29 18.50 0.16
C MET A 175 0.00 19.06 1.55
N ALA A 176 1.02 19.93 1.67
CA ALA A 176 1.52 20.41 2.96
C ALA A 176 0.42 21.01 3.86
N ALA A 177 -0.47 21.84 3.31
CA ALA A 177 -1.57 22.43 4.07
C ALA A 177 -2.58 21.38 4.58
N ALA A 178 -2.91 20.38 3.75
CA ALA A 178 -3.80 19.28 4.12
C ALA A 178 -3.18 18.39 5.21
N LEU A 179 -1.91 18.04 5.05
CA LEU A 179 -1.14 17.30 6.05
C LEU A 179 -1.05 18.06 7.39
N SER A 180 -0.89 19.39 7.36
CA SER A 180 -0.87 20.22 8.58
C SER A 180 -2.15 20.10 9.41
N VAL A 181 -3.32 19.98 8.77
CA VAL A 181 -4.60 19.83 9.49
C VAL A 181 -4.63 18.53 10.28
N GLY A 182 -4.29 17.42 9.62
CA GLY A 182 -4.22 16.10 10.26
C GLY A 182 -3.16 16.06 11.36
N LEU A 183 -1.94 16.52 11.06
CA LEU A 183 -0.82 16.48 11.98
C LEU A 183 -1.03 17.35 13.23
N SER A 184 -1.54 18.58 13.07
CA SER A 184 -1.87 19.45 14.21
C SER A 184 -2.97 18.85 15.09
N THR A 185 -3.99 18.25 14.48
CA THR A 185 -5.06 17.55 15.22
C THR A 185 -4.50 16.35 15.99
N ALA A 186 -3.66 15.54 15.35
CA ALA A 186 -3.02 14.38 15.97
C ALA A 186 -2.11 14.77 17.15
N LYS A 187 -1.33 15.83 17.02
CA LYS A 187 -0.53 16.40 18.12
C LYS A 187 -1.41 16.84 19.29
N GLY A 188 -2.51 17.55 19.01
CA GLY A 188 -3.47 17.96 20.02
C GLY A 188 -4.04 16.76 20.80
N LEU A 189 -4.42 15.69 20.09
CA LEU A 189 -4.90 14.45 20.71
C LEU A 189 -3.80 13.75 21.53
N ALA A 190 -2.60 13.62 20.99
CA ALA A 190 -1.46 12.99 21.67
C ALA A 190 -1.10 13.72 22.97
N VAL A 191 -1.05 15.06 22.95
CA VAL A 191 -0.80 15.90 24.14
C VAL A 191 -1.95 15.76 25.15
N ALA A 192 -3.20 15.86 24.71
CA ALA A 192 -4.36 15.80 25.58
C ALA A 192 -4.52 14.44 26.28
N TRP A 193 -4.25 13.35 25.57
CA TRP A 193 -4.32 11.99 26.11
C TRP A 193 -3.02 11.51 26.76
N LYS A 194 -1.93 12.28 26.66
CA LYS A 194 -0.59 11.92 27.14
C LYS A 194 -0.11 10.59 26.56
N VAL A 195 -0.35 10.40 25.26
CA VAL A 195 0.06 9.20 24.52
C VAL A 195 1.03 9.57 23.40
N PRO A 196 1.89 8.64 22.97
CA PRO A 196 2.82 8.88 21.88
C PRO A 196 2.14 9.24 20.56
N LEU A 197 2.87 9.95 19.71
CA LEU A 197 2.53 10.21 18.31
C LEU A 197 3.36 9.31 17.41
N VAL A 198 2.78 8.79 16.32
CA VAL A 198 3.50 8.10 15.26
C VAL A 198 3.17 8.75 13.91
N GLY A 199 4.15 9.45 13.34
CA GLY A 199 4.08 10.04 12.01
C GLY A 199 4.39 9.00 10.94
N VAL A 200 3.38 8.62 10.18
CA VAL A 200 3.43 7.53 9.20
C VAL A 200 3.72 8.07 7.80
N HIS A 201 4.55 7.34 7.05
CA HIS A 201 4.77 7.60 5.63
C HIS A 201 3.61 7.02 4.80
N HIS A 202 2.91 7.87 4.06
CA HIS A 202 1.73 7.52 3.27
C HIS A 202 1.97 6.32 2.33
N MET A 203 3.05 6.38 1.54
CA MET A 203 3.38 5.27 0.63
C MET A 203 3.75 3.97 1.35
N GLN A 204 4.37 4.06 2.54
CA GLN A 204 4.69 2.89 3.36
C GLN A 204 3.41 2.20 3.83
N ALA A 205 2.40 2.97 4.22
CA ALA A 205 1.10 2.43 4.59
C ALA A 205 0.46 1.64 3.43
N HIS A 206 0.52 2.16 2.20
CA HIS A 206 0.12 1.42 1.00
C HIS A 206 0.92 0.12 0.81
N LEU A 207 2.22 0.08 1.12
CA LEU A 207 3.03 -1.14 1.04
C LEU A 207 2.64 -2.19 2.08
N LEU A 208 2.15 -1.75 3.25
CA LEU A 208 1.80 -2.61 4.38
C LEU A 208 0.32 -3.03 4.39
N THR A 209 -0.55 -2.42 3.57
CA THR A 209 -1.97 -2.82 3.44
C THR A 209 -2.19 -4.33 3.24
N PRO A 210 -1.41 -5.06 2.42
CA PRO A 210 -1.58 -6.50 2.29
C PRO A 210 -1.28 -7.28 3.59
N ARG A 211 -0.41 -6.75 4.47
CA ARG A 211 -0.16 -7.31 5.81
C ARG A 211 -1.34 -7.02 6.73
N LEU A 212 -1.90 -5.81 6.71
CA LEU A 212 -3.16 -5.49 7.40
C LEU A 212 -4.24 -6.48 7.02
N MET A 213 -4.45 -6.72 5.73
CA MET A 213 -5.46 -7.68 5.28
C MET A 213 -5.22 -9.10 5.77
N SER A 214 -3.97 -9.54 5.81
CA SER A 214 -3.62 -10.86 6.33
C SER A 214 -3.95 -10.95 7.83
N ALA A 215 -3.62 -9.92 8.61
CA ALA A 215 -3.94 -9.82 10.04
C ALA A 215 -5.46 -9.72 10.28
N MET A 216 -6.15 -8.96 9.44
CA MET A 216 -7.59 -8.84 9.44
C MET A 216 -8.24 -10.14 9.01
N ARG A 217 -7.73 -10.94 8.06
CA ARG A 217 -8.43 -12.16 7.60
C ARG A 217 -8.55 -13.26 8.65
N LYS A 218 -7.80 -13.21 9.76
CA LYS A 218 -8.05 -14.08 10.92
C LYS A 218 -9.39 -13.71 11.63
N PRO A 219 -9.72 -12.43 11.89
CA PRO A 219 -11.05 -12.03 12.43
C PRO A 219 -12.05 -11.40 11.45
N PHE A 220 -11.67 -11.03 10.22
CA PHE A 220 -12.48 -10.22 9.28
C PHE A 220 -13.48 -11.07 8.53
N TYR A 221 -13.18 -12.36 8.33
CA TYR A 221 -14.17 -13.32 7.85
C TYR A 221 -15.29 -13.53 8.88
N GLU A 222 -14.95 -13.54 10.17
CA GLU A 222 -15.95 -13.59 11.25
C GLU A 222 -16.67 -12.25 11.42
N TRP A 223 -15.97 -11.11 11.31
CA TRP A 223 -16.56 -9.78 11.39
C TRP A 223 -17.48 -9.43 10.21
N GLU A 224 -17.15 -9.80 8.96
CA GLU A 224 -18.07 -9.66 7.83
C GLU A 224 -19.25 -10.62 7.96
N LYS A 225 -19.06 -11.82 8.53
CA LYS A 225 -20.17 -12.74 8.88
C LYS A 225 -21.07 -12.15 9.96
N GLU A 226 -20.52 -11.60 11.03
CA GLU A 226 -21.24 -10.95 12.12
C GLU A 226 -21.95 -9.68 11.64
N ARG A 227 -21.31 -8.86 10.82
CA ARG A 227 -21.97 -7.70 10.19
C ARG A 227 -23.04 -8.12 9.20
N ALA A 228 -22.81 -9.14 8.38
CA ALA A 228 -23.82 -9.67 7.48
C ALA A 228 -24.97 -10.35 8.26
N ALA A 229 -24.70 -10.92 9.44
CA ALA A 229 -25.70 -11.48 10.35
C ALA A 229 -26.52 -10.37 11.02
N LEU A 230 -25.88 -9.34 11.57
CA LEU A 230 -26.53 -8.16 12.16
C LEU A 230 -27.36 -7.38 11.13
N THR A 231 -26.90 -7.31 9.87
CA THR A 231 -27.65 -6.67 8.78
C THR A 231 -28.79 -7.57 8.29
N ARG A 232 -28.68 -8.89 8.40
CA ARG A 232 -29.76 -9.85 8.09
C ARG A 232 -30.80 -9.91 9.19
N GLU A 233 -30.42 -9.88 10.47
CA GLU A 233 -31.34 -9.87 11.60
C GLU A 233 -32.16 -8.59 11.65
N ALA A 234 -31.56 -7.44 11.32
CA ALA A 234 -32.29 -6.18 11.13
C ALA A 234 -33.25 -6.18 9.92
N PHE A 235 -32.98 -6.99 8.88
CA PHE A 235 -33.85 -7.13 7.70
C PHE A 235 -34.93 -8.21 7.85
N VAL A 236 -34.70 -9.18 8.73
CA VAL A 236 -35.64 -10.27 9.04
C VAL A 236 -36.67 -9.80 10.08
N SER A 237 -36.26 -9.01 11.08
CA SER A 237 -37.19 -8.44 12.07
C SER A 237 -38.23 -7.50 11.46
N GLU A 238 -37.89 -6.74 10.40
CA GLU A 238 -38.85 -5.89 9.68
C GLU A 238 -39.79 -6.65 8.73
N LYS A 239 -39.47 -7.90 8.36
CA LYS A 239 -40.28 -8.71 7.43
C LYS A 239 -41.13 -9.78 8.13
N GLU A 240 -40.75 -10.26 9.30
CA GLU A 240 -41.50 -11.30 10.02
C GLU A 240 -42.75 -10.78 10.75
N GLU A 241 -42.90 -9.47 10.96
CA GLU A 241 -44.17 -8.90 11.43
C GLU A 241 -45.28 -8.85 10.34
N LYS A 242 -44.98 -9.19 9.08
CA LYS A 242 -45.94 -9.03 7.96
C LYS A 242 -46.34 -10.29 7.19
N SER A 243 -45.87 -11.50 7.54
CA SER A 243 -46.48 -12.70 6.95
C SER A 243 -46.40 -13.93 7.85
N GLY A 244 -47.48 -14.19 8.57
CA GLY A 244 -47.70 -15.50 9.18
C GLY A 244 -47.96 -16.55 8.10
N SER A 245 -47.04 -17.50 7.93
CA SER A 245 -47.35 -18.88 7.54
C SER A 245 -46.10 -19.76 7.64
N LEU A 246 -46.09 -20.68 8.61
CA LEU A 246 -45.04 -21.69 8.76
C LEU A 246 -45.05 -22.67 7.57
N LYS A 247 -43.91 -22.82 6.88
CA LYS A 247 -43.62 -24.01 6.08
C LYS A 247 -42.19 -24.50 6.32
N LYS A 248 -42.11 -25.75 6.81
CA LYS A 248 -40.91 -26.60 6.91
C LYS A 248 -40.20 -26.69 5.55
N ALA A 249 -38.92 -26.36 5.50
CA ALA A 249 -38.05 -26.64 4.36
C ALA A 249 -36.97 -27.67 4.73
N ARG A 250 -36.83 -28.65 3.84
CA ARG A 250 -36.00 -29.85 3.92
C ARG A 250 -34.51 -29.53 3.74
N SER A 251 -33.69 -30.27 4.49
CA SER A 251 -32.25 -30.39 4.35
C SER A 251 -31.87 -31.25 3.14
N SER A 252 -31.13 -30.68 2.19
CA SER A 252 -30.14 -31.40 1.36
C SER A 252 -29.42 -30.43 0.44
N GLN A 253 -28.15 -30.14 0.70
CA GLN A 253 -27.04 -30.32 -0.26
C GLN A 253 -25.77 -29.72 0.34
N SER A 254 -24.84 -30.64 0.62
CA SER A 254 -23.41 -30.51 0.91
C SER A 254 -22.79 -29.11 0.75
N ASP A 255 -22.36 -28.55 1.89
CA ASP A 255 -21.38 -27.49 1.96
C ASP A 255 -20.09 -27.88 1.22
N PRO A 256 -19.50 -26.97 0.41
CA PRO A 256 -18.14 -27.18 -0.09
C PRO A 256 -17.20 -27.20 1.13
N LYS A 257 -16.56 -28.35 1.34
CA LYS A 257 -15.57 -28.60 2.40
C LYS A 257 -14.70 -27.36 2.64
N ALA A 258 -14.78 -26.84 3.85
CA ALA A 258 -13.88 -25.85 4.39
C ALA A 258 -12.43 -26.29 4.13
N GLN A 259 -11.68 -25.49 3.37
CA GLN A 259 -10.24 -25.69 3.21
C GLN A 259 -9.56 -25.49 4.57
N ASP A 260 -8.60 -26.38 4.85
CA ASP A 260 -7.87 -26.51 6.10
C ASP A 260 -7.17 -25.18 6.51
N PRO A 261 -7.30 -24.66 7.75
CA PRO A 261 -6.82 -23.32 8.15
C PRO A 261 -5.30 -23.14 8.28
N LYS A 262 -4.46 -24.08 7.82
CA LYS A 262 -3.03 -24.17 8.20
C LYS A 262 -2.02 -23.43 7.32
N GLU A 263 -2.41 -22.55 6.39
CA GLU A 263 -1.43 -21.82 5.57
C GLU A 263 -1.83 -20.36 5.28
N TYR A 264 -2.14 -19.59 6.33
CA TYR A 264 -2.19 -18.13 6.20
C TYR A 264 -0.76 -17.57 6.18
N ASP A 265 -0.12 -17.60 5.01
CA ASP A 265 1.23 -17.07 4.75
C ASP A 265 1.23 -15.54 4.90
N TRP A 266 1.46 -15.09 6.13
CA TRP A 266 1.78 -13.71 6.46
C TRP A 266 2.91 -13.21 5.54
N PRO A 267 2.76 -12.10 4.79
CA PRO A 267 3.82 -11.66 3.88
C PRO A 267 4.99 -11.11 4.68
N ARG A 268 5.93 -12.00 5.04
CA ARG A 268 7.17 -11.69 5.75
C ARG A 268 8.13 -10.97 4.81
N TYR A 269 8.97 -10.11 5.40
CA TYR A 269 10.11 -9.57 4.69
C TYR A 269 11.11 -10.68 4.32
N PRO A 270 11.86 -10.53 3.21
CA PRO A 270 11.73 -9.47 2.21
C PRO A 270 10.58 -9.74 1.22
N PHE A 271 9.95 -8.68 0.72
CA PHE A 271 8.94 -8.77 -0.34
C PHE A 271 9.08 -7.63 -1.35
N PHE A 272 8.52 -7.83 -2.54
CA PHE A 272 8.33 -6.79 -3.55
C PHE A 272 6.90 -6.28 -3.49
N THR A 273 6.68 -5.02 -3.83
CA THR A 273 5.34 -4.44 -3.98
C THR A 273 5.25 -3.69 -5.30
N LEU A 274 4.28 -4.06 -6.11
CA LEU A 274 3.85 -3.29 -7.27
C LEU A 274 2.71 -2.37 -6.84
N LEU A 275 3.02 -1.09 -6.61
CA LEU A 275 2.05 -0.08 -6.26
C LEU A 275 1.57 0.62 -7.54
N VAL A 276 0.27 0.53 -7.82
CA VAL A 276 -0.37 1.08 -9.02
C VAL A 276 -1.66 1.80 -8.63
N SER A 277 -1.61 3.11 -8.55
CA SER A 277 -2.76 3.99 -8.26
C SER A 277 -2.98 5.02 -9.37
N GLY A 278 -3.94 5.92 -9.18
CA GLY A 278 -4.16 7.06 -10.07
C GLY A 278 -2.95 7.98 -10.18
N GLY A 279 -2.25 8.22 -9.07
CA GLY A 279 -1.11 9.16 -8.99
C GLY A 279 0.27 8.52 -8.88
N HIS A 280 0.36 7.22 -8.58
CA HIS A 280 1.64 6.56 -8.33
C HIS A 280 1.76 5.24 -9.12
N THR A 281 2.94 4.98 -9.67
CA THR A 281 3.26 3.68 -10.26
C THR A 281 4.72 3.34 -10.02
N MET A 282 4.95 2.38 -9.12
CA MET A 282 6.29 2.00 -8.69
C MET A 282 6.38 0.52 -8.32
N LEU A 283 7.55 -0.05 -8.51
CA LEU A 283 7.95 -1.35 -7.98
C LEU A 283 8.95 -1.10 -6.86
N MET A 284 8.59 -1.52 -5.66
CA MET A 284 9.37 -1.35 -4.44
C MET A 284 9.85 -2.70 -3.94
N ARG A 285 11.03 -2.73 -3.34
CA ARG A 285 11.52 -3.86 -2.55
C ARG A 285 11.63 -3.46 -1.09
N SER A 286 10.97 -4.20 -0.23
CA SER A 286 10.99 -4.00 1.23
C SER A 286 11.80 -5.10 1.87
N LYS A 287 12.91 -4.74 2.53
CA LYS A 287 13.79 -5.69 3.24
C LYS A 287 13.42 -5.84 4.72
N ASN A 288 12.89 -4.79 5.32
CA ASN A 288 12.28 -4.77 6.66
C ASN A 288 11.35 -3.55 6.73
N LEU A 289 10.88 -3.20 7.93
CA LEU A 289 9.93 -2.11 8.16
C LEU A 289 10.42 -0.72 7.73
N VAL A 290 11.73 -0.50 7.73
CA VAL A 290 12.32 0.83 7.46
C VAL A 290 13.19 0.87 6.20
N GLN A 291 13.64 -0.28 5.71
CA GLN A 291 14.50 -0.42 4.53
C GLN A 291 13.67 -0.78 3.29
N HIS A 292 13.20 0.27 2.60
CA HIS A 292 12.55 0.17 1.29
C HIS A 292 13.47 0.72 0.20
N SER A 293 13.49 0.11 -0.98
CA SER A 293 14.25 0.61 -2.13
C SER A 293 13.38 0.63 -3.38
N THR A 294 13.44 1.73 -4.12
CA THR A 294 12.77 1.87 -5.41
C THR A 294 13.50 1.02 -6.44
N VAL A 295 12.78 0.08 -7.03
CA VAL A 295 13.30 -0.79 -8.09
C VAL A 295 12.98 -0.20 -9.45
N ALA A 296 11.72 0.20 -9.64
CA ALA A 296 11.28 0.91 -10.83
C ALA A 296 10.23 1.96 -10.44
N GLU A 297 10.22 3.08 -11.14
CA GLU A 297 9.24 4.14 -10.96
C GLU A 297 8.82 4.67 -12.34
N VAL A 298 7.65 5.32 -12.37
CA VAL A 298 7.09 5.89 -13.58
C VAL A 298 7.74 7.22 -13.95
N GLU A 299 7.95 7.39 -15.25
CA GLU A 299 8.32 8.65 -15.87
C GLU A 299 7.10 9.24 -16.58
N GLY A 300 6.68 10.44 -16.18
CA GLY A 300 5.47 11.09 -16.69
C GLY A 300 4.20 10.64 -15.98
N PHE A 301 3.23 10.13 -16.74
CA PHE A 301 1.90 9.77 -16.22
C PHE A 301 1.91 8.44 -15.48
N ALA A 302 1.35 8.38 -14.27
CA ALA A 302 1.07 7.12 -13.59
C ALA A 302 0.12 6.23 -14.41
N ALA A 303 0.18 4.92 -14.18
CA ALA A 303 -0.62 3.95 -14.92
C ALA A 303 -2.13 4.17 -14.76
N GLY A 304 -2.59 4.55 -13.55
CA GLY A 304 -4.00 4.84 -13.32
C GLY A 304 -4.48 6.07 -14.10
N ASP A 305 -3.74 7.18 -14.06
CA ASP A 305 -4.06 8.39 -14.84
C ASP A 305 -4.05 8.12 -16.36
N ALA A 306 -3.03 7.41 -16.87
CA ALA A 306 -2.98 7.01 -18.27
C ALA A 306 -4.17 6.10 -18.66
N LEU A 307 -4.51 5.13 -17.80
CA LEU A 307 -5.65 4.23 -18.02
C LEU A 307 -6.97 5.00 -18.03
N ASP A 308 -7.18 5.93 -17.09
CA ASP A 308 -8.38 6.75 -17.03
C ASP A 308 -8.52 7.67 -18.25
N LYS A 309 -7.42 8.26 -18.74
CA LYS A 309 -7.42 9.07 -19.97
C LYS A 309 -7.75 8.24 -21.20
N CYS A 310 -7.14 7.05 -21.34
CA CYS A 310 -7.49 6.10 -22.39
C CYS A 310 -8.96 5.68 -22.29
N ALA A 311 -9.43 5.32 -21.09
CA ALA A 311 -10.80 4.90 -20.84
C ALA A 311 -11.82 5.98 -21.21
N ARG A 312 -11.58 7.24 -20.82
CA ARG A 312 -12.44 8.39 -21.20
C ARG A 312 -12.58 8.54 -22.71
N ALA A 313 -11.53 8.28 -23.48
CA ALA A 313 -11.55 8.36 -24.93
C ALA A 313 -12.24 7.14 -25.59
N ILE A 314 -11.98 5.93 -25.07
CA ILE A 314 -12.49 4.68 -25.63
C ILE A 314 -13.99 4.49 -25.32
N LEU A 315 -14.40 4.81 -24.09
CA LEU A 315 -15.75 4.53 -23.61
C LEU A 315 -16.81 5.31 -24.41
N PRO A 316 -17.95 4.68 -24.76
CA PRO A 316 -19.06 5.39 -25.42
C PRO A 316 -19.64 6.51 -24.55
N PRO A 317 -20.31 7.53 -25.14
CA PRO A 317 -20.86 8.68 -24.41
C PRO A 317 -21.75 8.30 -23.21
N LYS A 318 -22.50 7.20 -23.28
CA LYS A 318 -23.35 6.69 -22.18
C LYS A 318 -22.60 6.29 -20.90
N TYR A 319 -21.27 6.25 -20.91
CA TYR A 319 -20.43 5.96 -19.74
C TYR A 319 -19.82 7.23 -19.12
N GLN A 320 -19.98 8.38 -19.76
CA GLN A 320 -19.52 9.66 -19.21
C GLN A 320 -20.37 10.05 -17.99
N GLY A 321 -19.75 10.64 -16.96
CA GLY A 321 -20.42 11.11 -15.74
C GLY A 321 -20.83 10.03 -14.73
N LYS A 322 -20.56 8.73 -14.97
CA LYS A 322 -20.98 7.63 -14.06
C LYS A 322 -20.11 7.47 -12.82
N THR A 323 -18.82 7.78 -12.92
CA THR A 323 -17.85 7.72 -11.82
C THR A 323 -16.59 8.48 -12.21
N SER A 324 -15.78 8.86 -11.23
CA SER A 324 -14.42 9.36 -11.43
C SER A 324 -13.43 8.24 -11.82
N SER A 325 -13.74 6.96 -11.56
CA SER A 325 -12.87 5.82 -11.86
C SER A 325 -13.15 5.20 -13.24
N PHE A 326 -12.64 5.83 -14.30
CA PHE A 326 -12.89 5.39 -15.67
C PHE A 326 -12.19 4.06 -16.01
N GLY A 327 -11.05 3.76 -15.39
CA GLY A 327 -10.34 2.49 -15.56
C GLY A 327 -11.18 1.29 -15.10
N GLN A 328 -11.97 1.44 -14.04
CA GLN A 328 -12.92 0.40 -13.60
C GLN A 328 -14.06 0.23 -14.61
N LEU A 329 -14.60 1.34 -15.14
CA LEU A 329 -15.63 1.29 -16.19
C LEU A 329 -15.11 0.64 -17.47
N LEU A 330 -13.83 0.86 -17.82
CA LEU A 330 -13.21 0.23 -18.97
C LEU A 330 -13.11 -1.28 -18.79
N GLU A 331 -12.74 -1.75 -17.60
CA GLU A 331 -12.74 -3.18 -17.25
C GLU A 331 -14.15 -3.79 -17.43
N GLU A 332 -15.18 -3.16 -16.88
CA GLU A 332 -16.58 -3.64 -17.02
C GLU A 332 -17.08 -3.57 -18.47
N PHE A 333 -16.69 -2.53 -19.23
CA PHE A 333 -17.08 -2.38 -20.62
C PHE A 333 -16.46 -3.46 -21.52
N VAL A 334 -15.20 -3.80 -21.27
CA VAL A 334 -14.45 -4.76 -22.06
C VAL A 334 -14.88 -6.19 -21.71
N PHE A 335 -14.90 -6.57 -20.43
CA PHE A 335 -15.13 -7.95 -20.01
C PHE A 335 -16.59 -8.23 -19.67
N PRO A 336 -17.23 -9.25 -20.29
CA PRO A 336 -18.62 -9.57 -20.01
C PRO A 336 -18.77 -10.18 -18.61
N LYS A 337 -19.93 -9.94 -17.98
CA LYS A 337 -20.20 -10.35 -16.59
C LYS A 337 -20.16 -11.86 -16.36
N ASN A 338 -20.36 -12.67 -17.41
CA ASN A 338 -20.34 -14.12 -17.37
C ASN A 338 -18.94 -14.74 -17.63
N LEU A 339 -17.89 -13.91 -17.79
CA LEU A 339 -16.53 -14.41 -17.96
C LEU A 339 -16.07 -15.09 -16.66
N LYS A 340 -15.92 -16.42 -16.68
CA LYS A 340 -15.48 -17.22 -15.52
C LYS A 340 -14.04 -16.90 -15.13
N ASP A 341 -13.15 -16.82 -16.12
CA ASP A 341 -11.74 -16.45 -15.96
C ASP A 341 -11.18 -15.82 -17.25
N TYR A 342 -9.95 -15.32 -17.18
CA TYR A 342 -9.28 -14.66 -18.31
C TYR A 342 -8.45 -15.60 -19.21
N SER A 343 -8.42 -16.91 -18.94
CA SER A 343 -7.59 -17.88 -19.69
C SER A 343 -8.02 -18.02 -21.15
N SER A 344 -9.30 -17.80 -21.41
CA SER A 344 -9.90 -17.83 -22.75
C SER A 344 -9.58 -16.58 -23.59
N VAL A 345 -9.08 -15.51 -22.97
CA VAL A 345 -8.86 -14.22 -23.64
C VAL A 345 -7.42 -13.76 -23.60
N TYR A 346 -6.63 -14.18 -22.60
CA TYR A 346 -5.25 -13.75 -22.42
C TYR A 346 -4.28 -14.92 -22.32
N ARG A 347 -3.11 -14.72 -22.94
CA ARG A 347 -1.96 -15.61 -22.86
C ARG A 347 -0.70 -14.78 -22.65
N ALA A 348 0.10 -15.14 -21.64
CA ALA A 348 1.38 -14.50 -21.41
C ALA A 348 2.34 -14.69 -22.62
N PRO A 349 3.11 -13.65 -23.00
CA PRO A 349 4.14 -13.77 -24.02
C PRO A 349 5.18 -14.84 -23.62
N ARG A 350 5.51 -15.74 -24.55
CA ARG A 350 6.49 -16.82 -24.31
C ARG A 350 7.93 -16.33 -24.30
N ASN A 351 8.20 -15.26 -25.04
CA ASN A 351 9.53 -14.69 -25.19
C ASN A 351 9.44 -13.18 -25.46
N ARG A 352 10.62 -12.54 -25.46
CA ARG A 352 10.72 -11.10 -25.65
C ARG A 352 10.23 -10.63 -27.03
N ALA A 353 10.42 -11.44 -28.07
CA ALA A 353 9.98 -11.11 -29.42
C ALA A 353 8.44 -11.06 -29.52
N GLU A 354 7.73 -11.97 -28.84
CA GLU A 354 6.26 -11.93 -28.74
C GLU A 354 5.82 -10.68 -27.96
N HIS A 355 6.52 -10.33 -26.87
CA HIS A 355 6.20 -9.16 -26.06
C HIS A 355 6.51 -7.81 -26.76
N SER A 356 7.52 -7.75 -27.63
CA SER A 356 7.88 -6.53 -28.38
C SER A 356 7.14 -6.36 -29.70
N SER A 357 6.39 -7.38 -30.12
CA SER A 357 5.67 -7.34 -31.38
C SER A 357 4.60 -6.26 -31.40
N THR A 358 4.53 -5.50 -32.49
CA THR A 358 3.43 -4.55 -32.73
C THR A 358 2.11 -5.30 -32.70
N VAL A 359 1.21 -4.86 -31.84
CA VAL A 359 -0.13 -5.41 -31.69
C VAL A 359 -1.02 -4.81 -32.76
N SER A 360 -1.06 -5.48 -33.91
CA SER A 360 -2.21 -5.38 -34.79
C SER A 360 -3.22 -6.42 -34.34
N PRO A 361 -4.49 -6.08 -34.08
CA PRO A 361 -5.52 -7.09 -33.82
C PRO A 361 -5.61 -8.08 -35.00
N ARG A 362 -4.88 -9.20 -34.89
CA ARG A 362 -4.78 -10.31 -35.85
C ARG A 362 -5.60 -11.47 -35.32
N ARG A 363 -6.15 -12.34 -36.20
CA ARG A 363 -6.80 -13.58 -35.74
C ARG A 363 -5.80 -14.45 -35.00
N ARG A 364 -6.08 -14.77 -33.74
CA ARG A 364 -5.60 -16.01 -33.14
C ARG A 364 -6.80 -16.81 -32.63
N VAL A 365 -7.26 -17.77 -33.45
CA VAL A 365 -8.13 -18.85 -32.97
C VAL A 365 -7.22 -19.77 -32.15
N LEU A 366 -7.45 -19.86 -30.85
CA LEU A 366 -7.04 -21.05 -30.11
C LEU A 366 -7.95 -22.16 -30.65
N MET A 367 -7.40 -22.99 -31.55
CA MET A 367 -8.13 -24.14 -32.08
C MET A 367 -8.41 -25.09 -30.92
N ASP A 368 -9.68 -25.21 -30.53
CA ASP A 368 -10.22 -26.46 -30.05
C ASP A 368 -11.04 -27.05 -31.19
N ARG A 369 -10.82 -28.33 -31.50
CA ARG A 369 -11.48 -28.98 -32.62
C ARG A 369 -12.96 -29.15 -32.28
N ALA A 370 -13.80 -28.63 -33.17
CA ALA A 370 -15.26 -28.76 -33.26
C ALA A 370 -16.08 -27.52 -32.84
N ALA A 371 -16.70 -26.92 -33.86
CA ALA A 371 -17.75 -25.91 -33.84
C ALA A 371 -17.36 -24.49 -33.40
N GLU A 372 -17.64 -23.54 -34.29
CA GLU A 372 -17.54 -22.09 -34.14
C GLU A 372 -17.89 -21.59 -32.74
N ARG A 373 -16.88 -21.39 -31.88
CA ARG A 373 -17.05 -20.68 -30.62
C ARG A 373 -16.28 -19.38 -30.68
N ARG A 374 -17.03 -18.30 -30.86
CA ARG A 374 -16.55 -16.92 -30.70
C ARG A 374 -15.88 -16.79 -29.33
N SER A 375 -14.80 -16.01 -29.25
CA SER A 375 -14.26 -15.58 -27.96
C SER A 375 -15.40 -14.98 -27.10
N PRO A 376 -15.40 -15.15 -25.77
CA PRO A 376 -16.40 -14.56 -24.89
C PRO A 376 -16.54 -13.03 -25.05
N LEU A 377 -15.49 -12.36 -25.53
CA LEU A 377 -15.47 -10.92 -25.78
C LEU A 377 -16.09 -10.52 -27.13
N ASN A 378 -16.62 -11.48 -27.90
CA ASN A 378 -16.92 -11.35 -29.33
C ASN A 378 -15.74 -10.85 -30.16
N ILE A 379 -14.50 -10.98 -29.66
CA ILE A 379 -13.32 -10.72 -30.48
C ILE A 379 -13.21 -11.87 -31.48
N ILE A 380 -13.86 -11.69 -32.62
CA ILE A 380 -13.78 -12.61 -33.74
C ILE A 380 -12.43 -12.36 -34.39
N TYR A 381 -11.59 -13.34 -34.21
CA TYR A 381 -10.35 -13.53 -34.93
C TYR A 381 -10.78 -14.19 -36.28
N THR A 382 -10.53 -13.55 -37.48
CA THR A 382 -10.58 -13.82 -39.00
C THR A 382 -9.36 -14.37 -39.85
N GLU A 383 -9.37 -15.57 -40.48
CA GLU A 383 -8.17 -16.30 -41.06
C GLU A 383 -7.81 -15.70 -42.41
N GLU A 384 -8.66 -14.81 -42.89
CA GLU A 384 -8.41 -13.97 -44.04
C GLU A 384 -7.24 -13.04 -43.71
N ASN A 385 -6.23 -13.10 -44.57
CA ASN A 385 -4.90 -12.52 -44.38
C ASN A 385 -4.95 -10.97 -44.26
N GLY A 386 -5.24 -10.44 -43.07
CA GLY A 386 -5.19 -8.99 -42.81
C GLY A 386 -5.50 -8.61 -41.35
N PRO A 387 -5.04 -7.43 -40.89
CA PRO A 387 -5.48 -6.89 -39.60
C PRO A 387 -6.97 -6.54 -39.65
N ARG A 388 -7.72 -6.83 -38.58
CA ARG A 388 -9.17 -6.57 -38.53
C ARG A 388 -9.51 -5.07 -38.57
N TYR A 389 -8.65 -4.25 -37.97
CA TYR A 389 -8.82 -2.80 -37.87
C TYR A 389 -7.60 -2.09 -38.47
N PRO A 390 -7.75 -0.86 -38.99
CA PRO A 390 -6.69 -0.15 -39.70
C PRO A 390 -5.65 0.49 -38.76
N TRP A 391 -5.53 0.01 -37.52
CA TRP A 391 -4.61 0.51 -36.52
C TRP A 391 -3.83 -0.61 -35.86
N ALA A 392 -2.70 -0.22 -35.26
CA ALA A 392 -1.88 -1.10 -34.45
C ALA A 392 -1.34 -0.32 -33.25
N LEU A 393 -1.09 -1.03 -32.15
CA LEU A 393 -0.48 -0.49 -30.95
C LEU A 393 0.92 -1.06 -30.80
N LYS A 394 1.89 -0.19 -30.56
CA LYS A 394 3.27 -0.59 -30.26
C LYS A 394 3.45 -0.71 -28.74
N PRO A 395 3.90 -1.87 -28.22
CA PRO A 395 4.25 -2.03 -26.82
C PRO A 395 5.32 -1.03 -26.36
N MET A 396 5.15 -0.50 -25.15
CA MET A 396 6.06 0.48 -24.56
C MET A 396 7.29 -0.21 -23.98
N MET A 397 8.48 0.29 -24.30
CA MET A 397 9.74 -0.16 -23.71
C MET A 397 9.98 -1.68 -23.73
N ALA A 398 9.33 -2.44 -24.61
CA ALA A 398 9.40 -3.90 -24.62
C ALA A 398 10.81 -4.44 -24.94
N GLU A 399 11.58 -3.70 -25.74
CA GLU A 399 12.98 -3.97 -26.06
C GLU A 399 13.97 -3.39 -25.04
N SER A 400 13.49 -2.55 -24.11
CA SER A 400 14.33 -1.99 -23.03
C SER A 400 14.29 -2.88 -21.78
N ARG A 401 15.45 -2.97 -21.10
CA ARG A 401 15.59 -3.59 -19.77
C ARG A 401 15.68 -2.55 -18.66
N GLU A 402 15.51 -1.27 -18.98
CA GLU A 402 15.51 -0.20 -17.99
C GLU A 402 14.39 -0.42 -16.98
N MET A 403 14.73 -0.27 -15.71
CA MET A 403 13.78 -0.40 -14.61
C MET A 403 12.99 0.89 -14.42
N LYS A 404 12.20 1.21 -15.43
CA LYS A 404 11.29 2.37 -15.48
C LYS A 404 9.95 1.97 -16.05
N TYR A 405 8.92 2.69 -15.65
CA TYR A 405 7.60 2.66 -16.28
C TYR A 405 7.38 3.92 -17.13
N ALA A 406 6.63 3.77 -18.20
CA ALA A 406 6.33 4.86 -19.14
C ALA A 406 5.01 4.52 -19.82
N PHE A 407 4.05 5.44 -19.78
CA PHE A 407 2.69 5.22 -20.30
C PHE A 407 2.26 6.23 -21.38
N GLY A 408 2.96 7.36 -21.49
CA GLY A 408 2.61 8.45 -22.42
C GLY A 408 2.55 8.00 -23.87
N GLY A 409 3.53 7.23 -24.35
CA GLY A 409 3.57 6.77 -25.73
C GLY A 409 2.40 5.86 -26.12
N LEU A 410 1.84 5.07 -25.20
CA LEU A 410 0.62 4.30 -25.49
C LEU A 410 -0.63 5.18 -25.40
N LEU A 411 -0.69 6.08 -24.42
CA LEU A 411 -1.77 7.06 -24.31
C LEU A 411 -1.94 7.85 -25.62
N ASP A 412 -0.86 8.38 -26.18
CA ASP A 412 -0.89 9.15 -27.42
C ASP A 412 -1.38 8.30 -28.62
N GLN A 413 -0.95 7.03 -28.69
CA GLN A 413 -1.42 6.10 -29.72
C GLN A 413 -2.93 5.87 -29.62
N VAL A 414 -3.44 5.61 -28.40
CA VAL A 414 -4.87 5.37 -28.16
C VAL A 414 -5.69 6.61 -28.50
N LEU A 415 -5.30 7.80 -28.01
CA LEU A 415 -6.02 9.04 -28.28
C LEU A 415 -6.07 9.36 -29.77
N ARG A 416 -4.96 9.11 -30.49
CA ARG A 416 -4.90 9.28 -31.94
C ARG A 416 -5.85 8.32 -32.67
N ILE A 417 -5.83 7.03 -32.33
CA ILE A 417 -6.75 6.03 -32.92
C ILE A 417 -8.21 6.43 -32.69
N VAL A 418 -8.57 6.78 -31.45
CA VAL A 418 -9.94 7.20 -31.12
C VAL A 418 -10.35 8.41 -31.96
N LYS A 419 -9.48 9.40 -32.11
CA LYS A 419 -9.73 10.61 -32.92
C LYS A 419 -9.96 10.27 -34.38
N GLU A 420 -9.07 9.50 -34.98
CA GLU A 420 -9.14 9.09 -36.40
C GLU A 420 -10.40 8.26 -36.69
N ARG A 421 -10.69 7.27 -35.85
CA ARG A 421 -11.84 6.37 -36.04
C ARG A 421 -13.17 7.06 -35.79
N THR A 422 -13.23 7.99 -34.82
CA THR A 422 -14.42 8.80 -34.56
C THR A 422 -14.69 9.77 -35.72
N ALA A 423 -13.66 10.43 -36.26
CA ALA A 423 -13.79 11.31 -37.41
C ALA A 423 -14.27 10.57 -38.67
N ALA A 424 -13.87 9.31 -38.83
CA ALA A 424 -14.33 8.45 -39.92
C ALA A 424 -15.77 7.91 -39.74
N GLY A 425 -16.44 8.18 -38.61
CA GLY A 425 -17.77 7.63 -38.30
C GLY A 425 -17.80 6.11 -38.13
N ALA A 426 -16.65 5.45 -38.02
CA ALA A 426 -16.50 3.99 -38.11
C ALA A 426 -16.11 3.33 -36.78
N PHE A 427 -16.16 4.06 -35.66
CA PHE A 427 -15.70 3.56 -34.35
C PHE A 427 -16.83 2.90 -33.54
N ASP A 428 -17.20 1.68 -33.94
CA ASP A 428 -18.29 0.92 -33.35
C ASP A 428 -17.98 0.39 -31.93
N LEU A 429 -19.00 -0.20 -31.29
CA LEU A 429 -18.88 -0.71 -29.91
C LEU A 429 -17.90 -1.88 -29.80
N GLU A 430 -17.74 -2.68 -30.85
CA GLU A 430 -16.86 -3.85 -30.84
C GLU A 430 -15.40 -3.43 -30.99
N GLU A 431 -15.11 -2.51 -31.90
CA GLU A 431 -13.79 -1.89 -32.08
C GLU A 431 -13.34 -1.19 -30.80
N ARG A 432 -14.24 -0.46 -30.12
CA ARG A 432 -13.98 0.15 -28.81
C ARG A 432 -13.58 -0.88 -27.76
N ARG A 433 -14.28 -2.03 -27.69
CA ARG A 433 -13.93 -3.11 -26.76
C ARG A 433 -12.58 -3.73 -27.07
N VAL A 434 -12.27 -3.95 -28.34
CA VAL A 434 -10.97 -4.48 -28.77
C VAL A 434 -9.84 -3.51 -28.42
N LEU A 435 -10.01 -2.21 -28.70
CA LEU A 435 -9.03 -1.20 -28.33
C LEU A 435 -8.85 -1.11 -26.81
N GLY A 436 -9.95 -1.17 -26.04
CA GLY A 436 -9.92 -1.20 -24.57
C GLY A 436 -9.16 -2.41 -24.03
N TYR A 437 -9.41 -3.60 -24.59
CA TYR A 437 -8.71 -4.82 -24.23
C TYR A 437 -7.20 -4.73 -24.51
N GLU A 438 -6.80 -4.39 -25.73
CA GLU A 438 -5.38 -4.32 -26.10
C GLU A 438 -4.65 -3.20 -25.33
N THR A 439 -5.33 -2.09 -25.03
CA THR A 439 -4.78 -1.03 -24.17
C THR A 439 -4.46 -1.58 -22.79
N MET A 440 -5.42 -2.21 -22.11
CA MET A 440 -5.20 -2.81 -20.78
C MET A 440 -4.11 -3.88 -20.83
N ARG A 441 -4.15 -4.76 -21.84
CA ARG A 441 -3.16 -5.82 -22.02
C ARG A 441 -1.75 -5.26 -22.12
N ILE A 442 -1.49 -4.31 -23.03
CA ILE A 442 -0.16 -3.74 -23.22
C ILE A 442 0.32 -3.00 -21.96
N MET A 443 -0.56 -2.24 -21.30
CA MET A 443 -0.22 -1.56 -20.04
C MET A 443 0.16 -2.55 -18.94
N PHE A 444 -0.62 -3.61 -18.77
CA PHE A 444 -0.43 -4.58 -17.70
C PHE A 444 0.75 -5.52 -17.96
N GLU A 445 1.00 -5.88 -19.23
CA GLU A 445 2.22 -6.60 -19.61
C GLU A 445 3.46 -5.74 -19.38
N HIS A 446 3.42 -4.42 -19.62
CA HIS A 446 4.53 -3.51 -19.30
C HIS A 446 4.85 -3.52 -17.80
N LEU A 447 3.83 -3.39 -16.95
CA LEU A 447 3.95 -3.49 -15.49
C LEU A 447 4.58 -4.82 -15.08
N ALA A 448 4.02 -5.94 -15.56
CA ALA A 448 4.48 -7.28 -15.25
C ALA A 448 5.89 -7.57 -15.77
N SER A 449 6.30 -7.00 -16.92
CA SER A 449 7.64 -7.20 -17.48
C SER A 449 8.74 -6.74 -16.53
N ARG A 450 8.57 -5.59 -15.86
CA ARG A 450 9.54 -5.06 -14.91
C ARG A 450 9.57 -5.86 -13.61
N VAL A 451 8.41 -6.34 -13.16
CA VAL A 451 8.35 -7.30 -12.06
C VAL A 451 9.18 -8.56 -12.38
N VAL A 452 8.94 -9.18 -13.54
CA VAL A 452 9.68 -10.38 -13.98
C VAL A 452 11.18 -10.09 -14.03
N LEU A 453 11.60 -9.00 -14.68
CA LEU A 453 13.01 -8.61 -14.76
C LEU A 453 13.65 -8.44 -13.37
N SER A 454 12.94 -7.78 -12.45
CA SER A 454 13.41 -7.57 -11.08
C SER A 454 13.57 -8.88 -10.32
N LEU A 455 12.55 -9.73 -10.35
CA LEU A 455 12.56 -11.01 -9.65
C LEU A 455 13.61 -11.96 -10.22
N THR A 456 13.84 -11.95 -11.54
CA THR A 456 14.93 -12.72 -12.17
C THR A 456 16.29 -12.22 -11.68
N SER A 457 16.52 -10.90 -11.71
CA SER A 457 17.77 -10.32 -11.21
C SER A 457 18.01 -10.64 -9.73
N TYR A 458 16.94 -10.61 -8.91
CA TYR A 458 17.01 -10.96 -7.50
C TYR A 458 17.36 -12.43 -7.27
N ARG A 459 16.67 -13.35 -7.96
CA ARG A 459 16.93 -14.80 -7.91
C ARG A 459 18.38 -15.12 -8.28
N ASP A 460 18.86 -14.54 -9.38
CA ASP A 460 20.21 -14.80 -9.88
C ASP A 460 21.28 -14.25 -8.93
N SER A 461 21.04 -13.06 -8.35
CA SER A 461 21.93 -12.45 -7.36
C SER A 461 21.99 -13.25 -6.05
N SER A 462 20.84 -13.77 -5.59
CA SER A 462 20.77 -14.60 -4.39
C SER A 462 21.49 -15.93 -4.58
N ARG A 463 21.33 -16.58 -5.75
CA ARG A 463 22.02 -17.83 -6.10
C ARG A 463 23.55 -17.66 -6.14
N LYS A 464 24.05 -16.52 -6.62
CA LYS A 464 25.48 -16.21 -6.63
C LYS A 464 26.05 -15.96 -5.22
N LYS A 465 25.29 -15.29 -4.35
CA LYS A 465 25.74 -14.96 -2.99
C LYS A 465 25.72 -16.17 -2.05
N ASN A 466 24.72 -17.04 -2.19
CA ASN A 466 24.54 -18.21 -1.34
C ASN A 466 24.51 -19.49 -2.18
N PRO A 467 25.66 -19.92 -2.74
CA PRO A 467 25.72 -21.17 -3.49
C PRO A 467 25.34 -22.35 -2.59
N GLY A 468 24.38 -23.17 -3.03
CA GLY A 468 23.91 -24.36 -2.30
C GLY A 468 22.65 -24.15 -1.43
N GLN A 469 22.23 -22.91 -1.18
CA GLN A 469 20.88 -22.68 -0.63
C GLN A 469 19.82 -22.79 -1.73
N GLY A 470 18.68 -23.40 -1.40
CA GLY A 470 17.52 -23.47 -2.30
C GLY A 470 17.04 -22.08 -2.77
N PRO A 471 16.19 -22.03 -3.81
CA PRO A 471 15.74 -20.76 -4.37
C PRO A 471 15.09 -19.89 -3.29
N THR A 472 15.55 -18.65 -3.15
CA THR A 472 14.90 -17.67 -2.27
C THR A 472 13.50 -17.39 -2.80
N ALA A 473 12.47 -17.76 -2.04
CA ALA A 473 11.08 -17.45 -2.38
C ALA A 473 10.91 -15.92 -2.39
N ALA A 474 10.62 -15.37 -3.57
CA ALA A 474 10.33 -13.94 -3.72
C ALA A 474 8.81 -13.74 -3.73
N ARG A 475 8.32 -12.87 -2.85
CA ARG A 475 6.89 -12.54 -2.73
C ARG A 475 6.59 -11.23 -3.44
N LEU A 476 5.47 -11.16 -4.17
CA LEU A 476 4.99 -9.95 -4.83
C LEU A 476 3.63 -9.53 -4.27
N LEU A 477 3.61 -8.38 -3.63
CA LEU A 477 2.39 -7.70 -3.23
C LEU A 477 1.94 -6.73 -4.33
N MET A 478 0.64 -6.49 -4.44
CA MET A 478 0.08 -5.44 -5.28
C MET A 478 -0.72 -4.47 -4.42
N SER A 479 -0.57 -3.17 -4.64
CA SER A 479 -1.31 -2.13 -3.91
C SER A 479 -1.74 -0.98 -4.82
N GLY A 480 -2.63 -0.12 -4.32
CA GLY A 480 -3.22 0.99 -5.06
C GLY A 480 -4.50 0.65 -5.84
N GLY A 481 -5.25 1.68 -6.22
CA GLY A 481 -6.58 1.54 -6.85
C GLY A 481 -6.61 0.63 -8.09
N VAL A 482 -5.60 0.70 -8.95
CA VAL A 482 -5.54 -0.11 -10.18
C VAL A 482 -5.26 -1.58 -9.86
N ALA A 483 -4.63 -1.90 -8.72
CA ALA A 483 -4.42 -3.28 -8.29
C ALA A 483 -5.72 -4.05 -8.00
N SER A 484 -6.86 -3.36 -7.87
CA SER A 484 -8.18 -3.99 -7.76
C SER A 484 -8.65 -4.62 -9.08
N ASN A 485 -8.12 -4.16 -10.22
CA ASN A 485 -8.42 -4.67 -11.55
C ASN A 485 -8.07 -6.16 -11.62
N LYS A 486 -9.08 -6.98 -11.92
CA LYS A 486 -8.94 -8.44 -11.93
C LYS A 486 -8.09 -8.90 -13.11
N PHE A 487 -8.18 -8.20 -14.25
CA PHE A 487 -7.37 -8.50 -15.42
C PHE A 487 -5.88 -8.22 -15.20
N LEU A 488 -5.51 -7.10 -14.55
CA LEU A 488 -4.13 -6.81 -14.17
C LEU A 488 -3.54 -7.92 -13.29
N ARG A 489 -4.27 -8.34 -12.25
CA ARG A 489 -3.82 -9.43 -11.36
C ARG A 489 -3.64 -10.74 -12.13
N TYR A 490 -4.50 -11.02 -13.09
CA TYR A 490 -4.37 -12.19 -13.96
C TYR A 490 -3.13 -12.09 -14.84
N VAL A 491 -2.92 -10.98 -15.55
CA VAL A 491 -1.75 -10.75 -16.42
C VAL A 491 -0.45 -10.92 -15.65
N VAL A 492 -0.33 -10.27 -14.49
CA VAL A 492 0.85 -10.37 -13.62
C VAL A 492 1.10 -11.82 -13.20
N ARG A 493 0.06 -12.53 -12.74
CA ARG A 493 0.18 -13.94 -12.34
C ARG A 493 0.61 -14.82 -13.51
N SER A 494 -0.07 -14.72 -14.65
CA SER A 494 0.24 -15.53 -15.83
C SER A 494 1.65 -15.29 -16.37
N MET A 495 2.14 -14.04 -16.32
CA MET A 495 3.54 -13.76 -16.69
C MET A 495 4.52 -14.33 -15.66
N LEU A 496 4.26 -14.23 -14.36
CA LEU A 496 5.12 -14.84 -13.36
C LEU A 496 5.20 -16.37 -13.50
N GLU A 497 4.06 -17.02 -13.72
CA GLU A 497 3.97 -18.46 -13.99
C GLU A 497 4.78 -18.85 -15.24
N ALA A 498 4.63 -18.10 -16.34
CA ALA A 498 5.35 -18.35 -17.59
C ALA A 498 6.88 -18.23 -17.44
N TYR A 499 7.36 -17.44 -16.47
CA TYR A 499 8.78 -17.27 -16.16
C TYR A 499 9.26 -18.10 -14.96
N HIS A 500 8.48 -19.11 -14.57
CA HIS A 500 8.79 -20.08 -13.50
C HIS A 500 8.98 -19.44 -12.12
N PHE A 501 8.22 -18.38 -11.82
CA PHE A 501 8.06 -17.87 -10.47
C PHE A 501 6.80 -18.47 -9.84
N ASN A 502 6.91 -19.72 -9.37
CA ASN A 502 5.85 -20.43 -8.65
C ASN A 502 6.39 -21.06 -7.35
N PRO A 503 5.65 -20.98 -6.22
CA PRO A 503 4.41 -20.21 -6.04
C PRO A 503 4.70 -18.71 -5.81
N VAL A 504 4.08 -17.81 -6.59
CA VAL A 504 4.02 -16.38 -6.25
C VAL A 504 2.61 -16.02 -5.81
N GLN A 505 2.49 -15.64 -4.54
CA GLN A 505 1.25 -15.10 -4.02
C GLN A 505 1.10 -13.66 -4.48
N VAL A 506 0.25 -13.45 -5.49
CA VAL A 506 -0.20 -12.11 -5.92
C VAL A 506 -1.36 -11.69 -5.01
N ILE A 507 -1.04 -10.92 -3.95
CA ILE A 507 -2.03 -10.39 -3.01
C ILE A 507 -2.43 -8.98 -3.46
N GLY A 508 -3.70 -8.80 -3.82
CA GLY A 508 -4.28 -7.48 -4.11
C GLY A 508 -5.40 -7.17 -3.10
N PRO A 509 -5.43 -5.95 -2.51
CA PRO A 509 -6.47 -5.60 -1.55
C PRO A 509 -7.87 -5.59 -2.14
N PRO A 510 -8.91 -5.76 -1.28
CA PRO A 510 -10.24 -5.39 -1.69
C PRO A 510 -10.24 -3.89 -2.05
N PRO A 511 -11.07 -3.46 -3.01
CA PRO A 511 -11.03 -2.09 -3.55
C PRO A 511 -11.07 -0.99 -2.47
N HIS A 512 -11.82 -1.20 -1.38
CA HIS A 512 -11.96 -0.23 -0.29
C HIS A 512 -10.69 -0.04 0.55
N LEU A 513 -9.74 -0.98 0.52
CA LEU A 513 -8.41 -0.84 1.14
C LEU A 513 -7.33 -0.40 0.14
N CYS A 514 -7.63 -0.37 -1.17
CA CYS A 514 -6.71 0.09 -2.21
C CYS A 514 -6.69 1.62 -2.36
N VAL A 515 -7.70 2.30 -1.85
CA VAL A 515 -7.83 3.77 -1.82
C VAL A 515 -7.27 4.32 -0.52
N ASP A 516 -7.01 5.62 -0.48
CA ASP A 516 -6.51 6.28 0.73
C ASP A 516 -7.52 6.14 1.88
N ASN A 517 -7.03 5.65 3.01
CA ASN A 517 -7.86 5.35 4.17
C ASN A 517 -7.04 5.47 5.47
N ALA A 518 -7.69 5.73 6.59
CA ALA A 518 -6.98 5.83 7.87
C ALA A 518 -6.60 4.46 8.45
N ALA A 519 -7.19 3.36 8.00
CA ALA A 519 -6.87 2.03 8.52
C ALA A 519 -5.46 1.58 8.11
N MET A 520 -5.01 1.87 6.89
CA MET A 520 -3.62 1.60 6.45
C MET A 520 -2.61 2.42 7.28
N ILE A 521 -2.97 3.64 7.66
CA ILE A 521 -2.14 4.51 8.51
C ILE A 521 -2.05 3.95 9.93
N GLY A 522 -3.18 3.55 10.50
CA GLY A 522 -3.21 2.89 11.80
C GLY A 522 -2.40 1.61 11.82
N TRP A 523 -2.50 0.80 10.76
CA TRP A 523 -1.73 -0.44 10.64
C TRP A 523 -0.22 -0.21 10.55
N ALA A 524 0.22 0.69 9.67
CA ALA A 524 1.63 1.05 9.58
C ALA A 524 2.14 1.63 10.91
N GLY A 525 1.33 2.48 11.55
CA GLY A 525 1.61 3.02 12.87
C GLY A 525 1.76 1.93 13.94
N LEU A 526 0.91 0.90 13.91
CA LEU A 526 1.00 -0.27 14.80
C LEU A 526 2.28 -1.07 14.59
N GLU A 527 2.63 -1.39 13.33
CA GLU A 527 3.89 -2.09 13.05
C GLU A 527 5.11 -1.26 13.50
N MET A 528 5.06 0.06 13.32
CA MET A 528 6.12 0.97 13.77
C MET A 528 6.21 1.03 15.30
N PHE A 529 5.08 1.25 15.97
CA PHE A 529 5.02 1.38 17.41
C PHE A 529 5.49 0.10 18.13
N GLU A 530 5.13 -1.08 17.61
CA GLU A 530 5.61 -2.36 18.15
C GLU A 530 7.13 -2.54 18.06
N GLU A 531 7.75 -2.02 17.02
CA GLU A 531 9.21 -2.02 16.86
C GLU A 531 9.89 -0.87 17.65
N GLY A 532 9.12 -0.15 18.48
CA GLY A 532 9.61 0.91 19.38
C GLY A 532 9.62 2.30 18.77
N PHE A 533 9.05 2.50 17.58
CA PHE A 533 9.09 3.78 16.89
C PHE A 533 8.04 4.77 17.41
N THR A 534 8.49 5.97 17.80
CA THR A 534 7.64 7.11 18.17
C THR A 534 8.13 8.39 17.49
N THR A 535 7.27 9.39 17.36
CA THR A 535 7.54 10.65 16.67
C THR A 535 7.46 11.83 17.62
N ASP A 536 8.48 12.68 17.59
CA ASP A 536 8.52 13.90 18.39
C ASP A 536 7.39 14.90 18.02
N LEU A 537 6.93 15.69 18.99
CA LEU A 537 5.82 16.63 18.78
C LEU A 537 6.20 17.86 17.94
N GLY A 538 7.50 18.13 17.74
CA GLY A 538 8.02 19.21 16.89
C GLY A 538 7.91 18.95 15.39
N VAL A 539 7.59 17.72 14.95
CA VAL A 539 7.62 17.36 13.52
C VAL A 539 6.75 18.22 12.61
N LEU A 540 7.26 18.49 11.42
CA LEU A 540 6.52 19.20 10.38
C LEU A 540 6.05 18.24 9.28
N PRO A 541 5.00 18.62 8.52
CA PRO A 541 4.59 17.89 7.34
C PRO A 541 5.69 17.82 6.29
N LYS A 542 5.79 16.69 5.61
CA LYS A 542 6.74 16.48 4.52
C LYS A 542 5.98 16.43 3.19
N LYS A 543 5.98 17.53 2.43
CA LYS A 543 5.34 17.58 1.10
C LYS A 543 5.90 16.51 0.17
N LYS A 544 7.23 16.43 0.10
CA LYS A 544 7.99 15.39 -0.57
C LYS A 544 8.72 14.61 0.49
N TRP A 545 8.56 13.29 0.49
CA TRP A 545 9.23 12.40 1.41
C TRP A 545 9.54 11.12 0.63
N SER A 546 10.84 10.84 0.47
CA SER A 546 11.26 9.63 -0.23
C SER A 546 11.04 8.42 0.67
N LEU A 547 10.48 7.35 0.10
CA LEU A 547 10.41 6.06 0.76
C LEU A 547 11.71 5.26 0.59
N ASP A 548 12.55 5.58 -0.40
CA ASP A 548 13.82 4.90 -0.61
C ASP A 548 14.82 5.25 0.49
N HIS A 549 15.23 4.25 1.29
CA HIS A 549 16.19 4.42 2.39
C HIS A 549 17.56 4.98 1.95
N LYS A 550 17.91 4.91 0.67
CA LYS A 550 19.14 5.49 0.13
C LYS A 550 19.02 6.98 -0.18
N VAL A 551 17.80 7.50 -0.23
CA VAL A 551 17.50 8.90 -0.53
C VAL A 551 17.00 9.54 0.76
N GLU A 552 17.80 10.44 1.33
CA GLU A 552 17.45 11.16 2.57
C GLU A 552 17.08 10.20 3.72
N GLY A 553 17.67 8.99 3.78
CA GLY A 553 17.40 7.99 4.83
C GLY A 553 15.99 7.39 4.84
N GLY A 554 15.17 7.64 3.81
CA GLY A 554 13.81 7.10 3.67
C GLY A 554 12.86 7.61 4.76
N ILE A 555 12.07 6.69 5.33
CA ILE A 555 11.09 7.03 6.39
C ILE A 555 11.72 7.47 7.70
N LEU A 556 12.98 7.14 7.95
CA LEU A 556 13.68 7.58 9.16
C LEU A 556 14.32 8.95 8.97
N GLY A 557 14.48 9.39 7.72
CA GLY A 557 15.24 10.59 7.39
C GLY A 557 16.75 10.39 7.45
N SER A 558 17.49 11.35 6.90
CA SER A 558 18.94 11.42 7.08
C SER A 558 19.19 11.90 8.50
N GLY A 559 19.67 11.01 9.38
CA GLY A 559 19.93 11.31 10.80
C GLY A 559 20.84 12.53 11.06
N ASP A 560 21.45 13.11 10.02
CA ASP A 560 22.30 14.30 10.06
C ASP A 560 21.91 15.31 8.95
N SER A 561 20.69 15.86 8.95
CA SER A 561 20.41 17.05 8.13
C SER A 561 20.70 18.32 8.94
N PRO A 562 21.73 19.11 8.59
CA PRO A 562 22.07 20.36 9.29
C PRO A 562 21.04 21.49 9.08
N THR A 563 19.87 21.21 8.49
CA THR A 563 18.95 22.22 7.98
C THR A 563 17.72 22.48 8.86
N SER A 564 17.46 21.68 9.91
CA SER A 564 16.40 22.03 10.87
C SER A 564 16.56 21.31 12.22
N PRO A 565 16.78 22.02 13.34
CA PRO A 565 16.74 21.44 14.69
C PRO A 565 15.32 21.01 15.13
N TYR A 566 14.30 21.21 14.28
CA TYR A 566 12.89 20.90 14.57
C TYR A 566 12.36 19.71 13.77
N ASP A 567 13.20 19.04 12.98
CA ASP A 567 12.79 17.86 12.24
C ASP A 567 12.78 16.64 13.17
N GLY A 568 11.80 16.62 14.08
CA GLY A 568 11.58 15.51 15.00
C GLY A 568 11.63 14.16 14.27
N TRP A 569 12.35 13.21 14.85
CA TRP A 569 12.62 11.94 14.18
C TRP A 569 11.71 10.85 14.71
N ILE A 570 11.59 9.80 13.91
CA ILE A 570 11.00 8.57 14.37
C ILE A 570 12.08 7.85 15.19
N HIS A 571 12.04 8.00 16.50
CA HIS A 571 13.01 7.41 17.42
C HIS A 571 12.57 5.98 17.75
N ASN A 572 13.51 5.02 17.70
CA ASN A 572 13.30 3.75 18.40
C ASN A 572 13.60 3.98 19.88
N SER A 573 12.56 4.28 20.65
CA SER A 573 12.62 4.50 22.08
C SER A 573 11.86 3.36 22.78
N MET A 574 12.44 2.17 22.81
CA MET A 574 12.25 1.37 24.02
C MET A 574 12.83 2.21 25.17
N PRO A 575 12.04 2.55 26.22
CA PRO A 575 12.65 3.12 27.41
C PRO A 575 13.54 2.03 27.99
N THR A 576 14.85 2.14 27.73
CA THR A 576 15.82 1.41 28.54
C THR A 576 15.63 1.91 29.95
N VAL A 577 15.17 1.02 30.84
CA VAL A 577 15.23 1.21 32.29
C VAL A 577 16.71 1.22 32.68
N LYS A 578 17.40 2.30 32.37
CA LYS A 578 18.73 2.70 32.81
C LYS A 578 18.83 4.20 32.57
N ASP A 579 18.25 4.96 33.50
CA ASP A 579 18.87 6.17 34.07
C ASP A 579 17.90 6.82 35.06
N ASP A 580 18.11 6.51 36.35
CA ASP A 580 17.50 7.14 37.52
C ASP A 580 17.97 8.61 37.68
N LYS A 581 17.66 9.48 36.69
CA LYS A 581 17.94 10.93 36.79
C LYS A 581 16.80 11.81 36.28
N MET A 582 15.55 11.38 36.44
CA MET A 582 14.36 12.21 36.23
C MET A 582 13.47 12.28 37.48
N ALA A 583 14.09 12.34 38.66
CA ALA A 583 13.40 12.58 39.94
C ALA A 583 13.61 13.99 40.53
N ASN A 584 14.41 14.87 39.92
CA ASN A 584 14.75 16.18 40.50
C ASN A 584 14.48 17.37 39.57
N VAL A 585 13.27 17.49 39.01
CA VAL A 585 12.81 18.73 38.35
C VAL A 585 11.51 19.28 38.98
N VAL A 586 11.18 18.84 40.21
CA VAL A 586 10.14 19.45 41.03
C VAL A 586 10.80 19.98 42.30
N ASN A 587 11.51 21.12 42.19
CA ASN A 587 11.85 22.05 43.29
C ASN A 587 12.88 23.11 42.85
N VAL A 588 12.58 23.93 41.83
CA VAL A 588 13.30 25.21 41.65
C VAL A 588 12.34 26.28 41.09
N ILE A 589 11.24 26.56 41.80
CA ILE A 589 10.51 27.83 41.67
C ILE A 589 10.03 28.21 43.07
N GLY A 590 10.84 28.97 43.79
CA GLY A 590 10.47 29.42 45.13
C GLY A 590 11.66 29.88 45.96
N HIS A 591 12.31 30.97 45.53
CA HIS A 591 12.91 32.00 46.39
C HIS A 591 14.00 32.76 45.62
N ARG A 592 13.73 34.02 45.28
CA ARG A 592 14.59 35.19 45.58
C ARG A 592 14.05 36.41 44.85
N GLN A 593 13.27 37.20 45.56
CA GLN A 593 13.20 38.64 45.36
C GLN A 593 13.06 39.28 46.74
N LYS A 594 14.20 39.72 47.27
CA LYS A 594 14.31 40.85 48.18
C LYS A 594 15.80 41.19 48.39
N ASP A 595 16.03 42.48 48.32
CA ASP A 595 17.13 43.28 48.86
C ASP A 595 18.33 43.57 47.92
N ASP A 596 18.58 44.89 47.90
CA ASP A 596 19.55 45.79 47.25
C ASP A 596 19.45 46.06 45.73
#